data_AF-A0A383BCG5-F1
#
_entry.id   AF-A0A383BCG5-F1
#
_cell.length_a   1.000
_cell.length_b   1.000
_cell.length_c   1.000
_cell.angle_alpha   90.00
_cell.angle_beta   90.00
_cell.angle_gamma   90.00
#
_symmetry.space_group_name_H-M   'P 1'
#
loop_
_entity.id
_entity.type
_entity.pdbx_description
1 polymer ?
#
loop_
_entity_poly.entity_id
_entity_poly.type
_entity_poly.pdbx_seq_one_letter_code
_entity_poly.pdbx_strand_id
1 'polypeptide(L)'
;TLMKKQLFVSAGGFEENLRMAEDLLWMKRLQKERIEFVSVTTPFLEYDGLPESLFSACQKFMKAGYYASFIMGDFKNLLFSALLVAFMLVIPRWNFMLEGWDASPFYIPNVTKIFFIILILILLIWRLVYFLIPRKLPDNLFISTFKLSILGIITFSVYQWNASMALWVEDAILYIPHITKTYLGLLLGSVFIYRGLIKPKNNNTPRDELLPTNWIFVGIVGLSMDIAKIPGTIYGAIVGSVKQLV
;
A
#
# COMPACT_ATOMS: atom_id res chain seq x y z
N THR A 1 -16.76 -4.22 -22.62
CA THR A 1 -15.59 -4.37 -23.50
C THR A 1 -15.94 -5.27 -24.65
N LEU A 2 -15.68 -4.86 -25.89
CA LEU A 2 -15.79 -5.75 -27.05
C LEU A 2 -14.40 -6.34 -27.35
N MET A 3 -14.35 -7.64 -27.61
CA MET A 3 -13.09 -8.35 -27.86
C MET A 3 -13.28 -9.45 -28.90
N LYS A 4 -12.23 -9.71 -29.69
CA LYS A 4 -12.23 -10.84 -30.63
C LYS A 4 -12.18 -12.15 -29.83
N LYS A 5 -13.11 -13.07 -30.07
CA LYS A 5 -13.17 -14.37 -29.38
C LYS A 5 -11.85 -15.14 -29.46
N GLN A 6 -11.19 -15.12 -30.61
CA GLN A 6 -9.88 -15.77 -30.79
C GLN A 6 -8.81 -15.20 -29.84
N LEU A 7 -8.77 -13.88 -29.68
CA LEU A 7 -7.84 -13.20 -28.76
C LEU A 7 -8.13 -13.54 -27.30
N PHE A 8 -9.41 -13.62 -26.92
CA PHE A 8 -9.82 -14.01 -25.58
C PHE A 8 -9.33 -15.42 -25.21
N VAL A 9 -9.52 -16.37 -26.12
CA VAL A 9 -9.09 -17.76 -25.93
C VAL A 9 -7.56 -17.86 -25.94
N SER A 10 -6.87 -17.16 -26.85
CA SER A 10 -5.40 -17.22 -26.93
C SER A 10 -4.72 -16.60 -25.70
N ALA A 11 -5.30 -15.56 -25.10
CA ALA A 11 -4.80 -14.93 -23.88
C ALA A 11 -5.13 -15.72 -22.59
N GLY A 12 -5.74 -16.91 -22.72
CA GLY A 12 -6.05 -17.81 -21.60
C GLY A 12 -7.32 -17.45 -20.83
N GLY A 13 -8.28 -16.76 -21.44
CA GLY A 13 -9.62 -16.53 -20.89
C GLY A 13 -9.66 -15.83 -19.52
N PHE A 14 -10.80 -15.90 -18.82
CA PHE A 14 -10.91 -15.47 -17.43
C PHE A 14 -10.62 -16.63 -16.47
N GLU A 15 -9.97 -16.31 -15.36
CA GLU A 15 -9.71 -17.29 -14.31
C GLU A 15 -10.95 -17.45 -13.42
N GLU A 16 -11.55 -18.63 -13.43
CA GLU A 16 -12.79 -18.92 -12.69
C GLU A 16 -12.65 -18.73 -11.17
N ASN A 17 -11.42 -18.84 -10.65
CA ASN A 17 -11.12 -18.66 -9.24
C ASN A 17 -11.12 -17.18 -8.79
N LEU A 18 -11.15 -16.23 -9.74
CA LEU A 18 -11.17 -14.77 -9.50
C LEU A 18 -12.57 -14.21 -9.75
N ARG A 19 -13.43 -14.28 -8.73
CA ARG A 19 -14.80 -13.71 -8.80
C ARG A 19 -14.87 -12.19 -9.01
N MET A 20 -13.83 -11.45 -8.65
CA MET A 20 -13.68 -10.01 -8.94
C MET A 20 -12.26 -9.76 -9.43
N ALA A 21 -12.07 -8.76 -10.30
CA ALA A 21 -10.79 -8.40 -10.90
C ALA A 21 -10.23 -9.40 -11.93
N GLU A 22 -11.02 -10.37 -12.41
CA GLU A 22 -10.68 -11.22 -13.56
C GLU A 22 -10.35 -10.41 -14.82
N ASP A 23 -11.11 -9.34 -15.03
CA ASP A 23 -10.95 -8.37 -16.10
C ASP A 23 -9.60 -7.65 -15.98
N LEU A 24 -9.26 -7.20 -14.78
CA LEU A 24 -7.99 -6.54 -14.50
C LEU A 24 -6.79 -7.47 -14.73
N LEU A 25 -6.89 -8.74 -14.30
CA LEU A 25 -5.85 -9.74 -14.55
C LEU A 25 -5.68 -10.00 -16.05
N TRP A 26 -6.80 -10.17 -16.76
CA TRP A 26 -6.80 -10.40 -18.20
C TRP A 26 -6.21 -9.21 -18.95
N MET A 27 -6.60 -7.98 -18.61
CA MET A 27 -6.04 -6.75 -19.17
C MET A 27 -4.53 -6.66 -18.95
N LYS A 28 -4.02 -7.03 -17.75
CA LYS A 28 -2.58 -7.11 -17.49
C LYS A 28 -1.85 -8.12 -18.38
N ARG A 29 -2.47 -9.28 -18.64
CA ARG A 29 -1.89 -10.29 -19.56
C ARG A 29 -1.77 -9.74 -20.98
N LEU A 30 -2.83 -9.12 -21.48
CA LEU A 30 -2.82 -8.49 -22.81
C LEU A 30 -1.79 -7.37 -22.94
N GLN A 31 -1.63 -6.53 -21.91
CA GLN A 31 -0.59 -5.49 -21.87
C GLN A 31 0.82 -6.09 -21.93
N LYS A 32 1.05 -7.22 -21.23
CA LYS A 32 2.32 -7.94 -21.27
C LYS A 32 2.61 -8.49 -22.67
N GLU A 33 1.58 -8.89 -23.40
CA GLU A 33 1.63 -9.32 -24.81
C GLU A 33 1.67 -8.15 -25.80
N ARG A 34 1.71 -6.89 -25.30
CA ARG A 34 1.72 -5.65 -26.11
C ARG A 34 0.53 -5.52 -27.06
N ILE A 35 -0.61 -6.05 -26.66
CA ILE A 35 -1.86 -5.90 -27.41
C ILE A 35 -2.40 -4.49 -27.18
N GLU A 36 -2.73 -3.80 -28.27
CA GLU A 36 -3.25 -2.44 -28.23
C GLU A 36 -4.73 -2.39 -27.83
N PHE A 37 -5.09 -1.35 -27.08
CA PHE A 37 -6.46 -1.06 -26.68
C PHE A 37 -6.94 0.21 -27.35
N VAL A 38 -8.15 0.16 -27.90
CA VAL A 38 -8.82 1.33 -28.44
C VAL A 38 -9.98 1.69 -27.52
N SER A 39 -9.93 2.89 -26.93
CA SER A 39 -11.03 3.47 -26.16
C SER A 39 -11.86 4.39 -27.06
N VAL A 40 -13.18 4.22 -27.03
CA VAL A 40 -14.12 5.13 -27.70
C VAL A 40 -14.27 6.40 -26.84
N THR A 41 -14.27 7.57 -27.46
CA THR A 41 -14.40 8.88 -26.77
C THR A 41 -15.80 9.12 -26.21
N THR A 42 -16.82 8.53 -26.80
CA THR A 42 -18.21 8.66 -26.35
C THR A 42 -18.68 7.41 -25.62
N PRO A 43 -19.18 7.52 -24.38
CA PRO A 43 -19.77 6.39 -23.67
C PRO A 43 -21.08 5.99 -24.38
N PHE A 44 -21.17 4.72 -24.81
CA PHE A 44 -22.36 4.15 -25.45
C PHE A 44 -23.20 3.29 -24.50
N LEU A 45 -22.68 3.00 -23.30
CA LEU A 45 -23.30 2.09 -22.34
C LEU A 45 -23.31 2.75 -20.96
N GLU A 46 -24.47 2.71 -20.32
CA GLU A 46 -24.63 3.09 -18.93
C GLU A 46 -24.45 1.87 -18.03
N TYR A 47 -23.73 2.05 -16.92
CA TYR A 47 -23.45 0.96 -15.98
C TYR A 47 -24.44 1.02 -14.83
N ASP A 48 -25.28 0.00 -14.74
CA ASP A 48 -26.18 -0.20 -13.60
C ASP A 48 -25.53 -1.13 -12.54
N GLY A 49 -25.93 -0.99 -11.28
CA GLY A 49 -25.43 -1.81 -10.17
C GLY A 49 -24.40 -1.13 -9.26
N LEU A 50 -24.44 0.20 -9.17
CA LEU A 50 -23.77 0.91 -8.08
C LEU A 50 -24.57 0.68 -6.78
N PRO A 51 -23.93 0.34 -5.66
CA PRO A 51 -24.66 0.05 -4.42
C PRO A 51 -25.36 1.31 -3.88
N GLU A 52 -26.63 1.20 -3.51
CA GLU A 52 -27.46 2.32 -3.07
C GLU A 52 -27.07 2.88 -1.70
N SER A 53 -26.39 2.08 -0.87
CA SER A 53 -25.94 2.50 0.46
C SER A 53 -24.42 2.51 0.59
N LEU A 54 -23.89 3.48 1.35
CA LEU A 54 -22.45 3.57 1.66
C LEU A 54 -21.91 2.26 2.27
N PHE A 55 -22.69 1.63 3.15
CA PHE A 55 -22.28 0.37 3.78
C PHE A 55 -22.13 -0.75 2.76
N SER A 56 -23.12 -0.93 1.87
CA SER A 56 -23.05 -1.92 0.79
C SER A 56 -21.89 -1.63 -0.18
N ALA A 57 -21.59 -0.36 -0.44
CA ALA A 57 -20.43 0.05 -1.20
C ALA A 57 -19.12 -0.34 -0.47
N CYS A 58 -18.97 0.01 0.80
CA CYS A 58 -17.81 -0.39 1.61
C CYS A 58 -17.59 -1.91 1.60
N GLN A 59 -18.66 -2.71 1.72
CA GLN A 59 -18.56 -4.18 1.63
C GLN A 59 -18.11 -4.65 0.24
N LYS A 60 -18.65 -4.05 -0.84
CA LYS A 60 -18.21 -4.34 -2.21
C LYS A 60 -16.73 -4.00 -2.40
N PHE A 61 -16.28 -2.85 -1.90
CA PHE A 61 -14.88 -2.42 -1.97
C PHE A 61 -13.94 -3.27 -1.12
N MET A 62 -14.39 -3.77 0.04
CA MET A 62 -13.65 -4.75 0.85
C MET A 62 -13.43 -6.05 0.07
N LYS A 63 -14.49 -6.62 -0.52
CA LYS A 63 -14.39 -7.83 -1.37
C LYS A 63 -13.51 -7.58 -2.61
N ALA A 64 -13.67 -6.44 -3.26
CA ALA A 64 -12.83 -6.06 -4.39
C ALA A 64 -11.36 -5.93 -3.97
N GLY A 65 -11.09 -5.40 -2.77
CA GLY A 65 -9.75 -5.34 -2.18
C GLY A 65 -9.10 -6.71 -2.03
N TYR A 66 -9.85 -7.69 -1.53
CA TYR A 66 -9.41 -9.07 -1.41
C TYR A 66 -8.94 -9.65 -2.74
N TYR A 67 -9.79 -9.63 -3.77
CA TYR A 67 -9.40 -10.21 -5.05
C TYR A 67 -8.33 -9.41 -5.80
N ALA A 68 -8.37 -8.08 -5.73
CA ALA A 68 -7.38 -7.22 -6.38
C ALA A 68 -5.96 -7.46 -5.83
N SER A 69 -5.83 -7.83 -4.56
CA SER A 69 -4.53 -8.10 -3.92
C SER A 69 -3.81 -9.35 -4.46
N PHE A 70 -4.54 -10.29 -5.07
CA PHE A 70 -3.92 -11.41 -5.78
C PHE A 70 -3.11 -10.93 -6.99
N ILE A 71 -3.57 -9.85 -7.62
CA ILE A 71 -3.06 -9.32 -8.89
C ILE A 71 -2.08 -8.15 -8.67
N MET A 72 -2.23 -7.40 -7.57
CA MET A 72 -1.41 -6.23 -7.24
C MET A 72 -0.19 -6.63 -6.40
N GLY A 73 0.94 -6.88 -7.06
CA GLY A 73 2.22 -7.18 -6.41
C GLY A 73 2.73 -6.06 -5.47
N ASP A 74 2.47 -4.80 -5.80
CA ASP A 74 2.88 -3.64 -4.99
C ASP A 74 2.35 -3.67 -3.57
N PHE A 75 1.10 -4.12 -3.39
CA PHE A 75 0.50 -4.18 -2.06
C PHE A 75 1.11 -5.30 -1.22
N LYS A 76 1.39 -6.47 -1.84
CA LYS A 76 2.12 -7.55 -1.18
C LYS A 76 3.50 -7.07 -0.74
N ASN A 77 4.22 -6.38 -1.63
CA ASN A 77 5.50 -5.77 -1.33
C ASN A 77 5.41 -4.80 -0.15
N LEU A 78 4.42 -3.89 -0.14
CA LEU A 78 4.22 -2.94 0.94
C LEU A 78 3.91 -3.63 2.29
N LEU A 79 3.10 -4.69 2.28
CA LEU A 79 2.79 -5.47 3.48
C LEU A 79 4.06 -6.15 4.03
N PHE A 80 4.84 -6.82 3.17
CA PHE A 80 6.10 -7.44 3.58
C PHE A 80 7.14 -6.41 4.01
N SER A 81 7.18 -5.25 3.38
CA SER A 81 8.02 -4.12 3.80
C SER A 81 7.66 -3.63 5.20
N ALA A 82 6.38 -3.46 5.50
CA ALA A 82 5.91 -3.06 6.83
C ALA A 82 6.28 -4.11 7.89
N LEU A 83 6.07 -5.39 7.58
CA LEU A 83 6.46 -6.51 8.45
C LEU A 83 7.98 -6.55 8.70
N LEU A 84 8.78 -6.30 7.66
CA LEU A 84 10.23 -6.26 7.76
C LEU A 84 10.70 -5.10 8.64
N VAL A 85 10.12 -3.91 8.50
CA VAL A 85 10.39 -2.77 9.40
C VAL A 85 9.98 -3.10 10.83
N ALA A 86 8.82 -3.73 11.05
CA ALA A 86 8.40 -4.16 12.38
C ALA A 86 9.40 -5.15 13.01
N PHE A 87 9.88 -6.14 12.24
CA PHE A 87 10.92 -7.06 12.70
C PHE A 87 12.25 -6.37 13.01
N MET A 88 12.66 -5.39 12.22
CA MET A 88 13.85 -4.57 12.53
C MET A 88 13.74 -3.84 13.86
N LEU A 89 12.53 -3.47 14.30
CA LEU A 89 12.32 -2.78 15.57
C LEU A 89 12.22 -3.76 16.76
N VAL A 90 11.58 -4.92 16.55
CA VAL A 90 11.30 -5.89 17.62
C VAL A 90 12.50 -6.81 17.89
N ILE A 91 13.07 -7.43 16.85
CA ILE A 91 14.09 -8.48 17.02
C ILE A 91 15.33 -7.98 17.79
N PRO A 92 15.91 -6.80 17.50
CA PRO A 92 17.06 -6.31 18.26
C PRO A 92 16.79 -6.13 19.77
N ARG A 93 15.52 -5.97 20.15
CA ARG A 93 15.09 -5.77 21.54
C ARG A 93 14.58 -7.04 22.22
N TRP A 94 14.72 -8.20 21.58
CA TRP A 94 14.20 -9.50 22.05
C TRP A 94 14.46 -9.77 23.54
N ASN A 95 15.71 -9.69 23.98
CA ASN A 95 16.06 -10.00 25.37
C ASN A 95 15.40 -9.06 26.39
N PHE A 96 15.18 -7.79 26.04
CA PHE A 96 14.53 -6.82 26.95
C PHE A 96 13.04 -7.10 27.14
N MET A 97 12.44 -7.90 26.26
CA MET A 97 11.03 -8.30 26.37
C MET A 97 10.84 -9.54 27.25
N LEU A 98 11.92 -10.17 27.70
CA LEU A 98 11.88 -11.34 28.58
C LEU A 98 11.93 -10.90 30.05
N GLU A 99 11.02 -11.45 30.85
CA GLU A 99 11.06 -11.29 32.31
C GLU A 99 12.17 -12.18 32.89
N GLY A 100 13.05 -11.63 33.73
CA GLY A 100 14.25 -12.35 34.20
C GLY A 100 15.20 -12.73 33.06
N TRP A 101 15.45 -11.79 32.15
CA TRP A 101 16.14 -12.01 30.86
C TRP A 101 17.49 -12.73 30.93
N ASP A 102 18.21 -12.62 32.05
CA ASP A 102 19.51 -13.26 32.29
C ASP A 102 19.40 -14.75 32.65
N ALA A 103 18.28 -15.17 33.25
CA ALA A 103 17.99 -16.56 33.60
C ALA A 103 17.05 -17.26 32.61
N SER A 104 16.52 -16.54 31.62
CA SER A 104 15.56 -17.09 30.65
C SER A 104 16.23 -18.07 29.67
N PRO A 105 15.62 -19.24 29.41
CA PRO A 105 16.11 -20.17 28.38
C PRO A 105 16.02 -19.58 26.95
N PHE A 106 15.27 -18.50 26.75
CA PHE A 106 15.15 -17.78 25.47
C PHE A 106 16.15 -16.63 25.32
N TYR A 107 17.08 -16.48 26.28
CA TYR A 107 18.14 -15.49 26.20
C TYR A 107 19.10 -15.80 25.05
N ILE A 108 19.30 -14.81 24.17
CA ILE A 108 20.25 -14.92 23.07
C ILE A 108 21.37 -13.89 23.32
N PRO A 109 22.63 -14.31 23.53
CA PRO A 109 23.72 -13.36 23.65
C PRO A 109 23.90 -12.54 22.37
N ASN A 110 24.11 -11.23 22.48
CA ASN A 110 24.39 -10.34 21.35
C ASN A 110 23.34 -10.32 20.21
N VAL A 111 22.03 -10.47 20.50
CA VAL A 111 20.93 -10.47 19.49
C VAL A 111 21.07 -9.36 18.45
N THR A 112 21.31 -8.13 18.90
CA THR A 112 21.42 -6.94 18.04
C THR A 112 22.51 -7.14 16.97
N LYS A 113 23.70 -7.57 17.38
CA LYS A 113 24.84 -7.78 16.47
C LYS A 113 24.55 -8.91 15.48
N ILE A 114 24.01 -10.03 15.96
CA ILE A 114 23.67 -11.18 15.13
C ILE A 114 22.65 -10.78 14.06
N PHE A 115 21.59 -10.08 14.46
CA PHE A 115 20.54 -9.63 13.55
C PHE A 115 21.08 -8.70 12.45
N PHE A 116 21.87 -7.69 12.81
CA PHE A 116 22.42 -6.75 11.82
C PHE A 116 23.44 -7.40 10.88
N ILE A 117 24.26 -8.34 11.35
CA ILE A 117 25.18 -9.10 10.48
C ILE A 117 24.38 -9.92 9.47
N ILE A 118 23.35 -10.66 9.90
CA ILE A 118 22.48 -11.43 9.01
C ILE A 118 21.80 -10.52 7.98
N LEU A 119 21.28 -9.38 8.42
CA LEU A 119 20.63 -8.40 7.54
C LEU A 119 21.59 -7.89 6.46
N ILE A 120 22.82 -7.52 6.84
CA ILE A 120 23.85 -7.05 5.90
C ILE A 120 24.21 -8.15 4.90
N LEU A 121 24.40 -9.39 5.37
CA LEU A 121 24.69 -10.53 4.49
C LEU A 121 23.57 -10.76 3.47
N ILE A 122 22.31 -10.72 3.89
CA ILE A 122 21.15 -10.86 2.97
C ILE A 122 21.15 -9.75 1.92
N LEU A 123 21.40 -8.49 2.34
CA LEU A 123 21.45 -7.35 1.42
C LEU A 123 22.61 -7.47 0.41
N LEU A 124 23.77 -7.96 0.85
CA LEU A 124 24.93 -8.19 -0.02
C LEU A 124 24.67 -9.32 -1.01
N ILE A 125 24.09 -10.43 -0.57
CA ILE A 125 23.69 -11.54 -1.45
C ILE A 125 22.68 -11.04 -2.47
N TRP A 126 21.67 -10.28 -2.05
CA TRP A 126 20.68 -9.69 -2.95
C TRP A 126 21.33 -8.80 -4.01
N ARG A 127 22.25 -7.92 -3.60
CA ARG A 127 23.01 -7.06 -4.51
C ARG A 127 23.85 -7.85 -5.50
N LEU A 128 24.47 -8.94 -5.03
CA LEU A 128 25.27 -9.83 -5.87
C LEU A 128 24.41 -10.57 -6.90
N VAL A 129 23.26 -11.13 -6.49
CA VAL A 129 22.29 -11.74 -7.40
C VAL A 129 21.80 -10.74 -8.44
N TYR A 130 21.49 -9.51 -8.02
CA TYR A 130 21.05 -8.45 -8.93
C TYR A 130 22.14 -8.03 -9.92
N PHE A 131 23.40 -7.93 -9.46
CA PHE A 131 24.54 -7.64 -10.34
C PHE A 131 24.74 -8.73 -11.41
N LEU A 132 24.48 -9.99 -11.07
CA LEU A 132 24.69 -11.13 -11.97
C LEU A 132 23.51 -11.40 -12.92
N ILE A 133 22.30 -10.92 -12.62
CA ILE A 133 21.10 -11.16 -13.44
C ILE A 133 20.69 -9.87 -14.16
N PRO A 134 20.87 -9.76 -15.50
CA PRO A 134 20.43 -8.59 -16.25
C PRO A 134 18.91 -8.64 -16.43
N ARG A 135 18.15 -8.06 -15.49
CA ARG A 135 16.70 -7.89 -15.63
C ARG A 135 16.25 -6.51 -15.14
N LYS A 136 15.21 -5.99 -15.82
CA LYS A 136 14.40 -4.85 -15.35
C LYS A 136 14.06 -5.06 -13.88
N LEU A 137 14.29 -4.05 -13.05
CA LEU A 137 13.88 -4.03 -11.64
C LEU A 137 12.42 -4.51 -11.58
N PRO A 138 12.12 -5.66 -10.94
CA PRO A 138 10.76 -5.92 -10.52
C PRO A 138 10.36 -4.83 -9.51
N ASP A 139 9.07 -4.61 -9.30
CA ASP A 139 8.60 -3.86 -8.14
C ASP A 139 9.22 -4.51 -6.90
N ASN A 140 10.24 -3.87 -6.34
CA ASN A 140 11.15 -4.49 -5.39
C ASN A 140 10.70 -4.16 -3.98
N LEU A 141 10.45 -5.21 -3.19
CA LEU A 141 10.20 -5.13 -1.75
C LEU A 141 11.19 -4.16 -1.05
N PHE A 142 12.47 -4.16 -1.44
CA PHE A 142 13.48 -3.26 -0.90
C PHE A 142 13.19 -1.77 -1.13
N ILE A 143 12.67 -1.40 -2.31
CA ILE A 143 12.32 0.00 -2.61
C ILE A 143 11.14 0.42 -1.75
N SER A 144 10.12 -0.43 -1.62
CA SER A 144 8.98 -0.18 -0.74
C SER A 144 9.39 -0.08 0.73
N THR A 145 10.31 -0.94 1.18
CA THR A 145 10.87 -0.91 2.54
C THR A 145 11.62 0.38 2.78
N PHE A 146 12.47 0.81 1.84
CA PHE A 146 13.22 2.06 1.96
C PHE A 146 12.30 3.28 2.03
N LYS A 147 11.29 3.37 1.16
CA LYS A 147 10.27 4.43 1.20
C LYS A 147 9.53 4.46 2.54
N LEU A 148 9.13 3.29 3.05
CA LEU A 148 8.42 3.15 4.32
C LEU A 148 9.31 3.55 5.51
N SER A 149 10.58 3.17 5.50
CA SER A 149 11.55 3.57 6.53
C SER A 149 11.78 5.07 6.55
N ILE A 150 11.93 5.73 5.39
CA ILE A 150 12.04 7.21 5.32
C ILE A 150 10.80 7.86 5.92
N LEU A 151 9.60 7.39 5.55
CA LEU A 151 8.36 7.92 6.10
C LEU A 151 8.31 7.74 7.62
N GLY A 152 8.72 6.57 8.13
CA GLY A 152 8.80 6.29 9.56
C GLY A 152 9.78 7.21 10.29
N ILE A 153 10.98 7.44 9.73
CA ILE A 153 11.98 8.36 10.29
C ILE A 153 11.44 9.78 10.34
N ILE A 154 10.84 10.28 9.26
CA ILE A 154 10.23 11.63 9.23
C ILE A 154 9.15 11.74 10.31
N THR A 155 8.26 10.74 10.39
CA THR A 155 7.17 10.71 11.37
C THR A 155 7.71 10.74 12.80
N PHE A 156 8.73 9.92 13.09
CA PHE A 156 9.36 9.86 14.40
C PHE A 156 10.09 11.16 14.76
N SER A 157 10.82 11.75 13.81
CA SER A 157 11.50 13.03 13.98
C SER A 157 10.52 14.16 14.29
N VAL A 158 9.38 14.22 13.58
CA VAL A 158 8.32 15.20 13.86
C VAL A 158 7.70 14.97 15.24
N TYR A 159 7.45 13.71 15.60
CA TYR A 159 6.91 13.35 16.91
C TYR A 159 7.82 13.80 18.06
N GLN A 160 9.12 13.61 17.92
CA GLN A 160 10.10 13.92 18.97
C GLN A 160 10.62 15.37 18.89
N TRP A 161 10.27 16.15 17.87
CA TRP A 161 10.89 17.44 17.54
C TRP A 161 10.98 18.40 18.74
N ASN A 162 9.84 18.69 19.39
CA ASN A 162 9.82 19.64 20.50
C ASN A 162 10.61 19.13 21.71
N ALA A 163 10.64 17.81 21.92
CA ALA A 163 11.41 17.20 23.00
C ALA A 163 12.92 17.27 22.74
N SER A 164 13.36 17.03 21.50
CA SER A 164 14.79 16.98 21.16
C SER A 164 15.41 18.33 20.86
N MET A 165 14.68 19.23 20.18
CA MET A 165 15.20 20.54 19.74
C MET A 165 14.95 21.66 20.74
N ALA A 166 13.87 21.58 21.51
CA ALA A 166 13.43 22.65 22.40
C ALA A 166 13.31 22.21 23.87
N LEU A 167 13.52 20.93 24.21
CA LEU A 167 13.28 20.38 25.55
C LEU A 167 11.89 20.75 26.12
N TRP A 168 10.90 20.92 25.23
CA TRP A 168 9.57 21.45 25.56
C TRP A 168 9.52 22.86 26.15
N VAL A 169 10.61 23.62 26.08
CA VAL A 169 10.65 25.04 26.45
C VAL A 169 9.94 25.85 25.37
N GLU A 170 8.83 26.50 25.73
CA GLU A 170 7.98 27.23 24.78
C GLU A 170 8.67 28.48 24.20
N ASP A 171 9.57 29.09 24.97
CA ASP A 171 10.34 30.27 24.54
C ASP A 171 11.51 29.94 23.60
N ALA A 172 11.78 28.66 23.35
CA ALA A 172 12.87 28.26 22.48
C ALA A 172 12.57 28.58 21.01
N ILE A 173 13.56 29.11 20.27
CA ILE A 173 13.42 29.50 18.85
C ILE A 173 12.93 28.35 17.96
N LEU A 174 13.32 27.11 18.27
CA LEU A 174 12.99 25.91 17.49
C LEU A 174 11.73 25.19 18.00
N TYR A 175 11.05 25.73 19.01
CA TYR A 175 9.78 25.18 19.49
C TYR A 175 8.68 25.44 18.47
N ILE A 176 8.00 24.38 18.03
CA ILE A 176 6.86 24.48 17.12
C ILE A 176 5.61 23.99 17.87
N PRO A 177 4.69 24.89 18.25
CA PRO A 177 3.45 24.50 18.89
C PRO A 177 2.67 23.49 18.03
N HIS A 178 2.19 22.42 18.66
CA HIS A 178 1.33 21.41 18.01
C HIS A 178 1.88 20.79 16.71
N ILE A 179 3.20 20.73 16.53
CA ILE A 179 3.86 20.22 15.31
C ILE A 179 3.30 18.86 14.85
N THR A 180 3.03 17.95 15.80
CA THR A 180 2.45 16.63 15.53
C THR A 180 1.04 16.68 14.96
N LYS A 181 0.18 17.54 15.52
CA LYS A 181 -1.19 17.73 15.03
C LYS A 181 -1.19 18.33 13.63
N THR A 182 -0.33 19.31 13.38
CA THR A 182 -0.16 19.94 12.07
C THR A 182 0.30 18.92 11.03
N TYR A 183 1.29 18.10 11.36
CA TYR A 183 1.79 17.04 10.48
C TYR A 183 0.71 16.01 10.12
N LEU A 184 -0.02 15.50 11.12
CA LEU A 184 -1.12 14.56 10.88
C LEU A 184 -2.24 15.20 10.06
N GLY A 185 -2.58 16.46 10.34
CA GLY A 185 -3.56 17.23 9.58
C GLY A 185 -3.15 17.39 8.12
N LEU A 186 -1.87 17.65 7.83
CA LEU A 186 -1.35 17.74 6.47
C LEU A 186 -1.40 16.38 5.76
N LEU A 187 -1.01 15.30 6.42
CA LEU A 187 -1.08 13.95 5.84
C LEU A 187 -2.52 13.58 5.48
N LEU A 188 -3.45 13.68 6.43
CA LEU A 188 -4.85 13.34 6.21
C LEU A 188 -5.50 14.28 5.18
N GLY A 189 -5.19 15.57 5.26
CA GLY A 189 -5.63 16.58 4.31
C GLY A 189 -5.16 16.28 2.89
N SER A 190 -3.93 15.80 2.70
CA SER A 190 -3.42 15.44 1.38
C SER A 190 -4.19 14.29 0.75
N VAL A 191 -4.53 13.25 1.52
CA VAL A 191 -5.31 12.09 1.03
C VAL A 191 -6.74 12.52 0.72
N PHE A 192 -7.33 13.36 1.58
CA PHE A 192 -8.66 13.92 1.38
C PHE A 192 -8.75 14.77 0.10
N ILE A 193 -7.80 15.68 -0.12
CA ILE A 193 -7.72 16.51 -1.34
C ILE A 193 -7.53 15.62 -2.57
N TYR A 194 -6.67 14.61 -2.48
CA TYR A 194 -6.47 13.68 -3.57
C TYR A 194 -7.78 12.98 -3.97
N ARG A 195 -8.56 12.52 -2.98
CA ARG A 195 -9.84 11.83 -3.22
C ARG A 195 -10.97 12.75 -3.64
N GLY A 196 -11.10 13.91 -3.01
CA GLY A 196 -12.18 14.87 -3.25
C GLY A 196 -12.00 15.70 -4.51
N LEU A 197 -10.76 16.04 -4.89
CA LEU A 197 -10.48 16.98 -5.98
C LEU A 197 -9.62 16.39 -7.11
N ILE A 198 -8.46 15.83 -6.79
CA ILE A 198 -7.48 15.43 -7.82
C ILE A 198 -8.01 14.24 -8.63
N LYS A 199 -8.50 13.19 -7.96
CA LYS A 199 -8.98 11.98 -8.62
C LYS A 199 -10.23 12.21 -9.50
N PRO A 200 -11.27 12.95 -9.06
CA PRO A 200 -12.40 13.30 -9.91
C PRO A 200 -11.99 14.15 -11.12
N LYS A 201 -11.08 15.11 -10.93
CA LYS A 201 -10.53 15.90 -12.04
C LYS A 201 -9.82 15.04 -13.07
N ASN A 202 -9.03 14.04 -12.64
CA ASN A 202 -8.36 13.10 -13.55
C ASN A 202 -9.35 12.20 -14.30
N ASN A 203 -10.56 12.00 -13.76
CA ASN A 203 -11.65 11.26 -14.38
C ASN A 203 -12.53 12.14 -15.28
N ASN A 204 -12.12 13.38 -15.57
CA ASN A 204 -12.84 14.35 -16.40
C ASN A 204 -14.23 14.75 -15.85
N THR A 205 -14.45 14.64 -14.54
CA THR A 205 -15.67 15.17 -13.90
C THR A 205 -15.67 16.70 -14.01
N PRO A 206 -16.77 17.32 -14.46
CA PRO A 206 -16.79 18.75 -14.72
C PRO A 206 -16.78 19.54 -13.39
N ARG A 207 -16.20 20.75 -13.40
CA ARG A 207 -15.83 21.49 -12.17
C ARG A 207 -17.04 22.03 -11.42
N ASP A 208 -18.09 22.36 -12.16
CA ASP A 208 -19.40 22.80 -11.72
C ASP A 208 -20.17 21.73 -10.94
N GLU A 209 -19.95 20.44 -11.23
CA GLU A 209 -20.52 19.34 -10.43
C GLU A 209 -19.77 19.12 -9.10
N LEU A 210 -18.48 19.47 -9.05
CA LEU A 210 -17.59 19.23 -7.91
C LEU A 210 -17.56 20.38 -6.91
N LEU A 211 -17.52 21.61 -7.40
CA LEU A 211 -17.41 22.82 -6.59
C LEU A 211 -18.79 23.48 -6.44
N PRO A 212 -19.06 24.15 -5.30
CA PRO A 212 -18.12 24.44 -4.21
C PRO A 212 -18.07 23.39 -3.09
N THR A 213 -19.09 22.54 -2.93
CA THR A 213 -19.26 21.69 -1.72
C THR A 213 -19.17 20.19 -1.99
N ASN A 214 -19.51 19.73 -3.20
CA ASN A 214 -19.66 18.30 -3.49
C ASN A 214 -18.33 17.52 -3.36
N TRP A 215 -17.19 18.17 -3.61
CA TRP A 215 -15.87 17.58 -3.40
C TRP A 215 -15.61 17.10 -1.97
N ILE A 216 -16.26 17.72 -0.97
CA ILE A 216 -16.15 17.29 0.44
C ILE A 216 -16.82 15.93 0.60
N PHE A 217 -18.05 15.78 0.08
CA PHE A 217 -18.80 14.53 0.15
C PHE A 217 -18.09 13.42 -0.63
N VAL A 218 -17.61 13.72 -1.85
CA VAL A 218 -16.81 12.80 -2.66
C VAL A 218 -15.53 12.38 -1.92
N GLY A 219 -14.87 13.32 -1.23
CA GLY A 219 -13.71 13.05 -0.39
C GLY A 219 -14.02 12.07 0.75
N ILE A 220 -15.11 12.31 1.51
CA ILE A 220 -15.52 11.47 2.65
C ILE A 220 -15.90 10.06 2.16
N VAL A 221 -16.72 9.96 1.12
CA VAL A 221 -17.14 8.68 0.53
C VAL A 221 -15.91 7.92 -0.01
N GLY A 222 -15.03 8.62 -0.72
CA GLY A 222 -13.81 8.04 -1.26
C GLY A 222 -12.86 7.51 -0.19
N LEU A 223 -12.68 8.25 0.91
CA LEU A 223 -11.90 7.80 2.07
C LEU A 223 -12.54 6.61 2.78
N SER A 224 -13.86 6.63 2.95
CA SER A 224 -14.60 5.54 3.60
C SER A 224 -14.40 4.22 2.85
N MET A 225 -14.49 4.27 1.52
CA MET A 225 -14.23 3.11 0.66
C MET A 225 -12.77 2.63 0.73
N ASP A 226 -11.81 3.56 0.81
CA ASP A 226 -10.40 3.20 0.95
C ASP A 226 -10.12 2.50 2.27
N ILE A 227 -10.64 3.01 3.37
CA ILE A 227 -10.51 2.39 4.69
C ILE A 227 -11.16 1.00 4.69
N ALA A 228 -12.36 0.87 4.12
CA ALA A 228 -13.05 -0.41 4.01
C ALA A 228 -12.29 -1.43 3.14
N LYS A 229 -11.48 -0.97 2.19
CA LYS A 229 -10.69 -1.83 1.30
C LYS A 229 -9.49 -2.47 2.01
N ILE A 230 -8.88 -1.77 2.98
CA ILE A 230 -7.67 -2.20 3.71
C ILE A 230 -7.78 -3.64 4.25
N PRO A 231 -8.79 -4.02 5.07
CA PRO A 231 -8.85 -5.37 5.64
C PRO A 231 -8.95 -6.45 4.56
N GLY A 232 -9.74 -6.21 3.51
CA GLY A 232 -9.85 -7.11 2.37
C GLY A 232 -8.51 -7.29 1.66
N THR A 233 -7.80 -6.19 1.37
CA THR A 233 -6.48 -6.24 0.72
C THR A 233 -5.42 -6.97 1.54
N ILE A 234 -5.38 -6.79 2.87
CA ILE A 234 -4.43 -7.48 3.74
C ILE A 234 -4.69 -8.98 3.71
N TYR A 235 -5.96 -9.38 3.89
CA TYR A 235 -6.33 -10.78 3.91
C TYR A 235 -6.02 -11.48 2.57
N GLY A 236 -6.36 -10.83 1.46
CA GLY A 236 -6.10 -11.38 0.13
C GLY A 236 -4.61 -11.44 -0.21
N ALA A 237 -3.80 -10.49 0.26
CA ALA A 237 -2.36 -10.52 0.06
C ALA A 237 -1.73 -11.73 0.76
N ILE A 238 -2.12 -12.00 2.00
CA ILE A 238 -1.64 -13.16 2.79
C ILE A 238 -2.04 -14.46 2.09
N VAL A 239 -3.34 -14.64 1.81
CA VAL A 239 -3.85 -15.85 1.13
C VAL A 239 -3.19 -16.03 -0.23
N GLY A 240 -2.99 -14.93 -0.96
CA GLY A 240 -2.39 -14.92 -2.28
C GLY A 240 -0.92 -15.30 -2.29
N SER A 241 -0.19 -14.96 -1.24
CA SER A 241 1.19 -15.39 -1.06
C SER A 241 1.28 -16.86 -0.65
N VAL A 242 0.38 -17.33 0.24
CA VAL A 242 0.34 -18.76 0.62
C VAL A 242 0.03 -19.66 -0.58
N LYS A 243 -0.93 -19.28 -1.42
CA LYS A 243 -1.26 -20.02 -2.65
C LYS A 243 -0.15 -20.06 -3.69
N GLN A 244 0.82 -19.15 -3.65
CA GLN A 244 1.98 -19.17 -4.55
C GLN A 244 3.09 -20.12 -4.07
N LEU A 245 3.02 -20.56 -2.81
CA LEU A 245 4.01 -21.45 -2.18
C LEU A 245 3.59 -22.92 -2.20
N VAL A 246 2.31 -23.22 -2.46
CA VAL A 246 1.72 -24.56 -2.60
C VAL A 246 1.56 -24.87 -4.08
#